data_AF-A0A965J6F8-F1
#
_entry.id   AF-A0A965J6F8-F1
#
_cell.length_a   1.000
_cell.length_b   1.000
_cell.length_c   1.000
_cell.angle_alpha   90.00
_cell.angle_beta   90.00
_cell.angle_gamma   90.00
#
_symmetry.space_group_name_H-M   'P 1'
#
loop_
_entity.id
_entity.type
_entity.pdbx_description
1 polymer ?
#
loop_
_entity_poly.entity_id
_entity_poly.type
_entity_poly.pdbx_seq_one_letter_code
_entity_poly.pdbx_strand_id
1 'polypeptide(L)'
;MTTPEDGYDKLFDDLLKESARAAADFDADESDFEENAQQELSDRNALRRVKGFSTELQDISEAEYRQLQLERVVLVGVWTEGSAEMAENSLAELKALAETAGSEVLEGLIQRRDKPDPSTYIGSGKLIELRQIVIATGADTVVCDGELSPSQLRTLEEKLKVKVVDRVALILDIFAQHAKSKEGKAQVELAQIAYLLPRLRGWGDSLSRQVGGRAAGGAGIGGRGPGETKIETDRRRIRDKMAKLRREIAEMKTSRDTKRQERRRFNIPSVAIAGYTNAGKSSLLNALTGAGVLVENALFATLDPTVRKSETAEG
;
A
#
# COMPACT_ATOMS: atom_id res chain seq x y z
N MET A 1 39.20 53.48 -22.00
CA MET A 1 39.21 52.26 -22.83
C MET A 1 39.29 51.09 -21.88
N THR A 2 38.15 50.53 -21.49
CA THR A 2 38.04 49.29 -20.71
C THR A 2 38.11 48.12 -21.67
N THR A 3 39.08 47.22 -21.46
CA THR A 3 39.36 46.07 -22.31
C THR A 3 38.27 45.00 -22.18
N PRO A 4 38.02 44.18 -23.23
CA PRO A 4 36.96 43.16 -23.24
C PRO A 4 37.21 41.94 -22.33
N GLU A 5 38.37 41.86 -21.67
CA GLU A 5 38.78 40.72 -20.84
C GLU A 5 38.07 40.70 -19.46
N ASP A 6 37.72 41.87 -18.90
CA ASP A 6 37.10 41.98 -17.56
C ASP A 6 35.66 41.39 -17.47
N GLY A 7 35.02 41.14 -18.61
CA GLY A 7 33.66 40.59 -18.67
C GLY A 7 33.60 39.07 -18.63
N TYR A 8 34.63 38.39 -19.14
CA TYR A 8 34.70 36.93 -19.16
C TYR A 8 35.11 36.36 -17.81
N ASP A 9 36.03 37.02 -17.10
CA ASP A 9 36.45 36.60 -15.76
C ASP A 9 35.31 36.72 -14.74
N LYS A 10 34.48 37.76 -14.85
CA LYS A 10 33.30 37.93 -13.98
C LYS A 10 32.22 36.87 -14.25
N LEU A 11 31.97 36.55 -15.53
CA LEU A 11 30.99 35.52 -15.89
C LEU A 11 31.45 34.13 -15.43
N PHE A 12 32.76 33.87 -15.52
CA PHE A 12 33.37 32.61 -15.07
C PHE A 12 33.36 32.48 -13.54
N ASP A 13 33.69 33.55 -12.82
CA ASP A 13 33.60 33.59 -11.35
C ASP A 13 32.16 33.45 -10.83
N ASP A 14 31.18 34.03 -11.54
CA ASP A 14 29.77 33.89 -11.18
C ASP A 14 29.26 32.45 -11.43
N LEU A 15 29.69 31.81 -12.52
CA LEU A 15 29.41 30.39 -12.79
C LEU A 15 30.07 29.45 -11.76
N LEU A 16 31.29 29.76 -11.33
CA LEU A 16 31.98 29.03 -10.26
C LEU A 16 31.27 29.20 -8.90
N LYS A 17 30.76 30.39 -8.60
CA LYS A 17 29.98 30.62 -7.37
C LYS A 17 28.60 29.96 -7.42
N GLU A 18 27.94 29.95 -8.57
CA GLU A 18 26.64 29.28 -8.74
C GLU A 18 26.79 27.75 -8.66
N SER A 19 27.85 27.19 -9.26
CA SER A 19 28.17 25.77 -9.13
C SER A 19 28.62 25.37 -7.73
N ALA A 20 29.42 26.20 -7.05
CA ALA A 20 29.81 25.96 -5.66
C ALA A 20 28.62 26.05 -4.69
N ARG A 21 27.66 26.95 -4.94
CA ARG A 21 26.40 27.01 -4.18
C ARG A 21 25.51 25.81 -4.45
N ALA A 22 25.37 25.40 -5.71
CA ALA A 22 24.61 24.21 -6.07
C ALA A 22 25.23 22.94 -5.47
N ALA A 23 26.57 22.85 -5.42
CA ALA A 23 27.28 21.78 -4.73
C ALA A 23 27.06 21.81 -3.21
N ALA A 24 27.14 23.00 -2.59
CA ALA A 24 26.93 23.15 -1.15
C ALA A 24 25.48 22.86 -0.71
N ASP A 25 24.48 23.28 -1.50
CA ASP A 25 23.07 22.95 -1.25
C ASP A 25 22.80 21.44 -1.46
N PHE A 26 23.56 20.79 -2.35
CA PHE A 26 23.48 19.35 -2.60
C PHE A 26 24.16 18.52 -1.49
N ASP A 27 25.32 18.98 -1.00
CA ASP A 27 26.06 18.35 0.11
C ASP A 27 25.31 18.52 1.44
N ALA A 28 24.63 19.66 1.65
CA ALA A 28 23.75 19.87 2.80
C ALA A 28 22.55 18.91 2.80
N ASP A 29 21.90 18.73 1.64
CA ASP A 29 20.85 17.73 1.46
C ASP A 29 21.38 16.30 1.68
N GLU A 30 22.61 15.99 1.24
CA GLU A 30 23.26 14.67 1.44
C GLU A 30 23.45 14.35 2.92
N SER A 31 23.86 15.33 3.74
CA SER A 31 23.97 15.16 5.19
C SER A 31 22.62 14.88 5.88
N ASP A 32 21.55 15.54 5.44
CA ASP A 32 20.17 15.30 5.93
C ASP A 32 19.66 13.91 5.52
N PHE A 33 20.09 13.38 4.35
CA PHE A 33 19.73 12.04 3.87
C PHE A 33 20.53 10.92 4.55
N GLU A 34 21.83 11.14 4.83
CA GLU A 34 22.67 10.19 5.56
C GLU A 34 22.24 10.08 7.04
N GLU A 35 21.94 11.20 7.70
CA GLU A 35 21.40 11.20 9.06
C GLU A 35 20.05 10.48 9.13
N ASN A 36 19.14 10.71 8.17
CA ASN A 36 17.88 9.97 8.08
C ASN A 36 18.13 8.47 7.84
N ALA A 37 19.08 8.08 7.00
CA ALA A 37 19.36 6.67 6.72
C ALA A 37 19.93 5.93 7.95
N GLN A 38 20.81 6.58 8.72
CA GLN A 38 21.34 6.03 9.98
C GLN A 38 20.29 6.00 11.10
N GLN A 39 19.44 7.02 11.20
CA GLN A 39 18.30 7.01 12.11
C GLN A 39 17.28 5.94 11.73
N GLU A 40 17.00 5.73 10.43
CA GLU A 40 16.10 4.68 9.94
C GLU A 40 16.59 3.25 10.26
N LEU A 41 17.90 3.03 10.17
CA LEU A 41 18.56 1.77 10.56
C LEU A 41 18.48 1.55 12.09
N SER A 42 18.66 2.62 12.87
CA SER A 42 18.57 2.61 14.32
C SER A 42 17.14 2.36 14.82
N ASP A 43 16.14 3.06 14.25
CA ASP A 43 14.72 2.94 14.62
C ASP A 43 14.16 1.55 14.29
N ARG A 44 14.57 0.95 13.17
CA ARG A 44 14.20 -0.45 12.84
C ARG A 44 14.88 -1.47 13.76
N ASN A 45 16.13 -1.24 14.18
CA ASN A 45 16.80 -2.10 15.17
C ASN A 45 16.15 -2.00 16.56
N ALA A 46 15.62 -0.81 16.92
CA ALA A 46 14.91 -0.59 18.18
C ALA A 46 13.50 -1.22 18.21
N LEU A 47 12.86 -1.46 17.05
CA LEU A 47 11.55 -2.11 16.96
C LEU A 47 11.57 -3.63 17.18
N ARG A 48 12.73 -4.23 17.48
CA ARG A 48 12.83 -5.65 17.81
C ARG A 48 12.75 -5.87 19.33
N ARG A 49 11.50 -5.95 19.82
CA ARG A 49 11.05 -6.25 21.20
C ARG A 49 11.08 -5.09 22.20
N VAL A 50 9.89 -4.53 22.45
CA VAL A 50 9.46 -4.21 23.83
C VAL A 50 8.01 -4.68 24.00
N LYS A 51 7.81 -5.56 24.99
CA LYS A 51 6.51 -6.07 25.42
C LYS A 51 5.81 -4.98 26.25
N GLY A 52 4.60 -4.61 25.84
CA GLY A 52 3.60 -3.96 26.67
C GLY A 52 3.71 -2.45 26.73
N PHE A 53 2.67 -1.76 26.24
CA PHE A 53 2.01 -0.67 26.97
C PHE A 53 0.59 -0.51 26.38
N SER A 54 -0.39 -0.82 27.20
CA SER A 54 -1.77 -0.40 27.06
C SER A 54 -1.89 0.93 27.79
N THR A 55 -2.48 1.95 27.16
CA THR A 55 -3.48 2.83 27.78
C THR A 55 -4.03 3.85 26.77
N GLU A 56 -5.36 3.99 26.85
CA GLU A 56 -6.21 5.13 26.50
C GLU A 56 -7.07 5.08 25.23
N LEU A 57 -8.36 4.92 25.52
CA LEU A 57 -9.54 5.04 24.66
C LEU A 57 -9.68 6.48 24.12
N GLN A 58 -10.19 6.59 22.89
CA GLN A 58 -11.24 7.56 22.57
C GLN A 58 -12.08 7.06 21.39
N ASP A 59 -13.39 6.99 21.63
CA ASP A 59 -14.44 6.59 20.71
C ASP A 59 -14.38 7.34 19.37
N ILE A 60 -14.27 6.59 18.28
CA ILE A 60 -14.87 6.96 17.00
C ILE A 60 -15.52 5.69 16.44
N SER A 61 -16.84 5.76 16.27
CA SER A 61 -17.69 4.75 15.63
C SER A 61 -17.07 4.18 14.35
N GLU A 62 -16.99 2.84 14.27
CA GLU A 62 -16.81 2.03 13.04
C GLU A 62 -15.60 2.37 12.17
N ALA A 63 -14.39 2.22 12.73
CA ALA A 63 -13.19 1.97 11.95
C ALA A 63 -12.17 1.23 12.83
N GLU A 64 -12.37 -0.08 13.03
CA GLU A 64 -11.31 -0.97 13.51
C GLU A 64 -10.21 -1.05 12.44
N TYR A 65 -9.34 -0.04 12.41
CA TYR A 65 -8.03 -0.16 11.77
C TYR A 65 -7.15 -1.02 12.68
N ARG A 66 -7.19 -2.32 12.36
CA ARG A 66 -6.22 -3.38 12.64
C ARG A 66 -4.89 -2.89 13.23
N GLN A 67 -4.74 -3.04 14.55
CA GLN A 67 -3.45 -3.44 15.09
C GLN A 67 -3.23 -4.91 14.71
N LEU A 68 -2.01 -5.22 14.26
CA LEU A 68 -1.50 -6.55 13.95
C LEU A 68 -1.79 -7.53 15.11
N GLN A 69 -2.90 -8.24 15.04
CA GLN A 69 -2.93 -9.61 15.50
C GLN A 69 -2.46 -10.44 14.32
N LEU A 70 -1.52 -11.34 14.57
CA LEU A 70 -1.06 -12.35 13.63
C LEU A 70 -2.30 -13.10 13.12
N GLU A 71 -2.86 -12.70 11.98
CA GLU A 71 -4.02 -13.35 11.40
C GLU A 71 -3.58 -14.74 10.92
N ARG A 72 -4.29 -15.76 11.37
CA ARG A 72 -4.08 -17.15 10.96
C ARG A 72 -4.87 -17.36 9.68
N VAL A 73 -4.17 -17.39 8.56
CA VAL A 73 -4.80 -17.34 7.24
C VAL A 73 -4.82 -18.69 6.55
N VAL A 74 -5.89 -18.92 5.77
CA VAL A 74 -5.94 -19.97 4.75
C VAL A 74 -5.95 -19.33 3.37
N LEU A 75 -5.10 -19.83 2.48
CA LEU A 75 -4.96 -19.32 1.13
C LEU A 75 -5.85 -20.07 0.15
N VAL A 76 -6.40 -19.36 -0.82
CA VAL A 76 -7.27 -19.94 -1.86
C VAL A 76 -6.91 -19.38 -3.22
N GLY A 77 -6.47 -20.25 -4.11
CA GLY A 77 -6.20 -19.95 -5.52
C GLY A 77 -7.19 -20.62 -6.46
N VAL A 78 -7.59 -19.91 -7.51
CA VAL A 78 -8.28 -20.51 -8.67
C VAL A 78 -7.35 -20.40 -9.85
N TRP A 79 -6.99 -21.54 -10.44
CA TRP A 79 -6.19 -21.59 -11.65
C TRP A 79 -7.12 -21.86 -12.84
N THR A 80 -7.09 -20.93 -13.81
CA THR A 80 -7.88 -21.00 -15.04
C THR A 80 -7.10 -21.47 -16.26
N GLU A 81 -5.85 -21.04 -16.36
CA GLU A 81 -4.98 -21.32 -17.49
C GLU A 81 -3.58 -21.71 -17.01
N GLY A 82 -2.77 -22.29 -17.89
CA GLY A 82 -1.39 -22.69 -17.59
C GLY A 82 -1.26 -24.08 -16.94
N SER A 83 -0.05 -24.36 -16.48
CA SER A 83 0.32 -25.64 -15.85
C SER A 83 0.01 -25.64 -14.34
N ALA A 84 -0.08 -26.83 -13.75
CA ALA A 84 -0.22 -26.99 -12.31
C ALA A 84 0.94 -26.31 -11.54
N GLU A 85 2.15 -26.39 -12.09
CA GLU A 85 3.35 -25.75 -11.53
C GLU A 85 3.21 -24.22 -11.46
N MET A 86 2.60 -23.58 -12.47
CA MET A 86 2.32 -22.14 -12.41
C MET A 86 1.33 -21.79 -11.29
N ALA A 87 0.32 -22.64 -11.06
CA ALA A 87 -0.65 -22.43 -9.99
C ALA A 87 0.00 -22.58 -8.60
N GLU A 88 0.86 -23.58 -8.44
CA GLU A 88 1.64 -23.78 -7.21
C GLU A 88 2.58 -22.61 -6.95
N ASN A 89 3.26 -22.10 -7.99
CA ASN A 89 4.11 -20.92 -7.88
C ASN A 89 3.31 -19.65 -7.50
N SER A 90 2.10 -19.46 -8.06
CA SER A 90 1.22 -18.35 -7.68
C SER A 90 0.80 -18.43 -6.21
N LEU A 91 0.47 -19.64 -5.74
CA LEU A 91 0.10 -19.85 -4.34
C LEU A 91 1.31 -19.64 -3.40
N ALA A 92 2.50 -20.06 -3.81
CA ALA A 92 3.74 -19.82 -3.07
C ALA A 92 4.08 -18.32 -2.99
N GLU A 93 3.86 -17.58 -4.08
CA GLU A 93 3.96 -16.11 -4.08
C GLU A 93 2.93 -15.49 -3.11
N LEU A 94 1.67 -15.92 -3.17
CA LEU A 94 0.61 -15.44 -2.26
C LEU A 94 0.95 -15.73 -0.80
N LYS A 95 1.54 -16.90 -0.52
CA LYS A 95 2.05 -17.25 0.80
C LYS A 95 3.11 -16.25 1.26
N ALA A 96 4.10 -15.97 0.43
CA ALA A 96 5.14 -14.99 0.76
C ALA A 96 4.55 -13.58 0.96
N LEU A 97 3.51 -13.19 0.22
CA LEU A 97 2.80 -11.93 0.44
C LEU A 97 2.12 -11.90 1.80
N ALA A 98 1.39 -12.95 2.15
CA ALA A 98 0.69 -13.06 3.43
C ALA A 98 1.66 -13.03 4.61
N GLU A 99 2.77 -13.77 4.52
CA GLU A 99 3.84 -13.75 5.53
C GLU A 99 4.48 -12.36 5.64
N THR A 100 4.68 -11.66 4.52
CA THR A 100 5.21 -10.28 4.54
C THR A 100 4.25 -9.30 5.20
N ALA A 101 2.94 -9.52 5.08
CA ALA A 101 1.93 -8.73 5.78
C ALA A 101 1.83 -9.03 7.30
N GLY A 102 2.55 -10.06 7.78
CA GLY A 102 2.55 -10.50 9.16
C GLY A 102 1.52 -11.59 9.48
N SER A 103 0.97 -12.28 8.48
CA SER A 103 0.02 -13.39 8.67
C SER A 103 0.73 -14.74 8.82
N GLU A 104 0.14 -15.64 9.61
CA GLU A 104 0.57 -17.03 9.71
C GLU A 104 -0.25 -17.89 8.74
N VAL A 105 0.39 -18.43 7.70
CA VAL A 105 -0.29 -19.25 6.70
C VAL A 105 -0.42 -20.68 7.19
N LEU A 106 -1.65 -21.11 7.47
CA LEU A 106 -1.94 -22.45 7.99
C LEU A 106 -2.09 -23.49 6.87
N GLU A 107 -2.78 -23.13 5.80
CA GLU A 107 -3.09 -24.05 4.70
C GLU A 107 -3.32 -23.29 3.38
N GLY A 108 -3.17 -23.98 2.25
CA GLY A 108 -3.40 -23.42 0.93
C GLY A 108 -4.17 -24.38 0.03
N LEU A 109 -5.22 -23.86 -0.63
CA LEU A 109 -6.09 -24.62 -1.50
C LEU A 109 -6.03 -24.08 -2.91
N ILE A 110 -5.91 -24.99 -3.89
CA ILE A 110 -5.98 -24.66 -5.30
C ILE A 110 -7.19 -25.36 -5.91
N GLN A 111 -7.93 -24.65 -6.75
CA GLN A 111 -8.99 -25.24 -7.56
C GLN A 111 -8.76 -24.93 -9.05
N ARG A 112 -8.65 -25.98 -9.86
CA ARG A 112 -8.69 -25.84 -11.33
C ARG A 112 -10.12 -25.60 -11.79
N ARG A 113 -10.35 -24.56 -12.60
CA ARG A 113 -11.66 -24.23 -13.20
C ARG A 113 -11.46 -23.44 -14.49
N ASP A 114 -12.35 -23.54 -15.47
CA ASP A 114 -12.26 -22.70 -16.68
C ASP A 114 -12.44 -21.20 -16.37
N LYS A 115 -13.26 -20.89 -15.36
CA LYS A 115 -13.47 -19.53 -14.85
C LYS A 115 -13.81 -19.52 -13.36
N PRO A 116 -13.49 -18.43 -12.63
CA PRO A 116 -13.93 -18.26 -11.25
C PRO A 116 -15.45 -18.30 -11.16
N ASP A 117 -15.97 -18.83 -10.05
CA ASP A 117 -17.39 -18.82 -9.78
C ASP A 117 -17.90 -17.39 -9.56
N PRO A 118 -18.96 -16.94 -10.26
CA PRO A 118 -19.43 -15.56 -10.16
C PRO A 118 -19.98 -15.21 -8.77
N SER A 119 -20.40 -16.20 -7.98
CA SER A 119 -20.97 -15.99 -6.65
C SER A 119 -19.94 -16.13 -5.53
N THR A 120 -18.99 -17.05 -5.66
CA THR A 120 -18.10 -17.44 -4.56
C THR A 120 -16.62 -17.54 -4.93
N TYR A 121 -16.24 -17.17 -6.15
CA TYR A 121 -14.88 -17.30 -6.70
C TYR A 121 -14.42 -18.76 -6.89
N ILE A 122 -14.60 -19.61 -5.88
CA ILE A 122 -14.44 -21.06 -5.91
C ILE A 122 -15.78 -21.79 -6.09
N GLY A 123 -15.73 -23.09 -6.44
CA GLY A 123 -16.92 -23.92 -6.56
C GLY A 123 -17.53 -24.31 -5.20
N SER A 124 -18.82 -24.66 -5.20
CA SER A 124 -19.57 -25.03 -3.99
C SER A 124 -18.96 -26.18 -3.17
N GLY A 125 -18.47 -27.24 -3.82
CA GLY A 125 -17.79 -28.34 -3.14
C GLY A 125 -16.51 -27.88 -2.43
N LYS A 126 -15.68 -27.08 -3.12
CA LYS A 126 -14.44 -26.55 -2.57
C LYS A 126 -14.69 -25.54 -1.44
N LEU A 127 -15.81 -24.82 -1.51
CA LEU A 127 -16.22 -23.91 -0.45
C LEU A 127 -16.61 -24.64 0.85
N ILE A 128 -17.24 -25.81 0.75
CA ILE A 128 -17.54 -26.65 1.91
C ILE A 128 -16.23 -27.17 2.52
N GLU A 129 -15.31 -27.65 1.69
CA GLU A 129 -13.97 -28.10 2.11
C GLU A 129 -13.19 -26.98 2.80
N LEU A 130 -13.14 -25.79 2.18
CA LEU A 130 -12.51 -24.60 2.76
C LEU A 130 -13.11 -24.25 4.14
N ARG A 131 -14.43 -24.32 4.29
CA ARG A 131 -15.07 -24.07 5.58
C ARG A 131 -14.65 -25.11 6.64
N GLN A 132 -14.54 -26.38 6.27
CA GLN A 132 -14.07 -27.43 7.18
C GLN A 132 -12.63 -27.18 7.61
N ILE A 133 -11.77 -26.79 6.67
CA ILE A 133 -10.37 -26.44 6.94
C ILE A 133 -10.29 -25.24 7.89
N VAL A 134 -11.04 -24.17 7.63
CA VAL A 134 -11.08 -22.99 8.50
C VAL A 134 -11.47 -23.36 9.94
N ILE A 135 -12.48 -24.22 10.09
CA ILE A 135 -12.92 -24.69 11.42
C ILE A 135 -11.86 -25.59 12.08
N ALA A 136 -11.25 -26.50 11.32
CA ALA A 136 -10.28 -27.46 11.84
C ALA A 136 -8.95 -26.79 12.25
N THR A 137 -8.49 -25.83 11.44
CA THR A 137 -7.24 -25.09 11.64
C THR A 137 -7.40 -23.91 12.61
N GLY A 138 -8.64 -23.41 12.76
CA GLY A 138 -8.94 -22.22 13.55
C GLY A 138 -8.55 -20.91 12.86
N ALA A 139 -8.42 -20.91 11.54
CA ALA A 139 -8.12 -19.70 10.77
C ALA A 139 -9.18 -18.60 10.99
N ASP A 140 -8.74 -17.35 11.09
CA ASP A 140 -9.59 -16.16 11.29
C ASP A 140 -9.82 -15.36 9.99
N THR A 141 -8.98 -15.61 8.98
CA THR A 141 -9.02 -14.93 7.69
C THR A 141 -8.77 -15.93 6.55
N VAL A 142 -9.47 -15.73 5.43
CA VAL A 142 -9.19 -16.39 4.16
C VAL A 142 -8.67 -15.38 3.16
N VAL A 143 -7.55 -15.71 2.50
CA VAL A 143 -6.94 -14.87 1.46
C VAL A 143 -7.14 -15.52 0.09
N CYS A 144 -7.79 -14.80 -0.82
CA CYS A 144 -7.99 -15.23 -2.20
C CYS A 144 -6.94 -14.63 -3.14
N ASP A 145 -6.36 -15.45 -4.02
CA ASP A 145 -5.31 -15.01 -4.96
C ASP A 145 -5.84 -14.03 -6.04
N GLY A 146 -7.09 -14.18 -6.46
CA GLY A 146 -7.72 -13.30 -7.44
C GLY A 146 -8.46 -12.12 -6.80
N GLU A 147 -8.68 -11.07 -7.59
CA GLU A 147 -9.53 -9.95 -7.19
C GLU A 147 -10.98 -10.42 -7.03
N LEU A 148 -11.60 -10.07 -5.89
CA LEU A 148 -12.97 -10.43 -5.60
C LEU A 148 -13.91 -9.26 -5.90
N SER A 149 -15.02 -9.56 -6.57
CA SER A 149 -16.13 -8.62 -6.66
C SER A 149 -16.79 -8.40 -5.29
N PRO A 150 -17.43 -7.24 -5.04
CA PRO A 150 -18.11 -6.99 -3.77
C PRO A 150 -19.16 -8.05 -3.39
N SER A 151 -19.81 -8.66 -4.38
CA SER A 151 -20.77 -9.75 -4.17
C SER A 151 -20.09 -11.05 -3.78
N GLN A 152 -18.97 -11.40 -4.40
CA GLN A 152 -18.20 -12.59 -4.05
C GLN A 152 -17.66 -12.51 -2.63
N LEU A 153 -17.06 -11.37 -2.27
CA LEU A 153 -16.52 -11.13 -0.93
C LEU A 153 -17.60 -11.34 0.14
N ARG A 154 -18.76 -10.69 0.01
CA ARG A 154 -19.88 -10.86 0.97
C ARG A 154 -20.38 -12.30 1.05
N THR A 155 -20.56 -12.94 -0.10
CA THR A 155 -21.06 -14.33 -0.13
C THR A 155 -20.07 -15.29 0.53
N LEU A 156 -18.77 -15.06 0.35
CA LEU A 156 -17.71 -15.83 1.01
C LEU A 156 -17.71 -15.58 2.51
N GLU A 157 -17.72 -14.34 2.98
CA GLU A 157 -17.79 -13.99 4.41
C GLU A 157 -19.04 -14.59 5.07
N GLU A 158 -20.20 -14.50 4.42
CA GLU A 158 -21.46 -15.07 4.92
C GLU A 158 -21.40 -16.58 5.07
N LYS A 159 -20.72 -17.29 4.16
CA LYS A 159 -20.65 -18.76 4.15
C LYS A 159 -19.53 -19.31 5.02
N LEU A 160 -18.40 -18.62 5.09
CA LEU A 160 -17.21 -19.04 5.84
C LEU A 160 -17.23 -18.55 7.29
N LYS A 161 -17.96 -17.46 7.60
CA LYS A 161 -18.05 -16.84 8.93
C LYS A 161 -16.71 -16.30 9.47
N VAL A 162 -15.76 -16.07 8.57
CA VAL A 162 -14.45 -15.49 8.84
C VAL A 162 -14.20 -14.37 7.84
N LYS A 163 -13.19 -13.55 8.10
CA LYS A 163 -12.85 -12.43 7.22
C LYS A 163 -12.33 -12.94 5.88
N VAL A 164 -12.67 -12.26 4.79
CA VAL A 164 -12.17 -12.60 3.46
C VAL A 164 -11.44 -11.42 2.86
N VAL A 165 -10.20 -11.65 2.44
CA VAL A 165 -9.31 -10.65 1.84
C VAL A 165 -8.88 -11.15 0.47
N ASP A 166 -8.76 -10.25 -0.51
CA ASP A 166 -8.21 -10.60 -1.82
C ASP A 166 -6.75 -10.14 -1.95
N ARG A 167 -6.07 -10.59 -3.02
CA ARG A 167 -4.67 -10.22 -3.29
C ARG A 167 -4.47 -8.70 -3.34
N VAL A 168 -5.44 -7.95 -3.87
CA VAL A 168 -5.33 -6.47 -3.96
C VAL A 168 -5.32 -5.84 -2.57
N ALA A 169 -6.25 -6.23 -1.71
CA ALA A 169 -6.30 -5.76 -0.33
C ALA A 169 -5.05 -6.15 0.46
N LEU A 170 -4.54 -7.37 0.27
CA LEU A 170 -3.29 -7.82 0.90
C LEU A 170 -2.10 -6.95 0.47
N ILE A 171 -1.96 -6.67 -0.83
CA ILE A 171 -0.89 -5.80 -1.35
C ILE A 171 -1.00 -4.39 -0.78
N LEU A 172 -2.22 -3.83 -0.70
CA LEU A 172 -2.44 -2.51 -0.10
C LEU A 172 -2.09 -2.47 1.39
N ASP A 173 -2.36 -3.55 2.13
CA ASP A 173 -1.99 -3.68 3.54
C ASP A 173 -0.46 -3.73 3.70
N ILE A 174 0.25 -4.49 2.85
CA ILE A 174 1.72 -4.50 2.84
C ILE A 174 2.25 -3.09 2.53
N PHE A 175 1.71 -2.40 1.53
CA PHE A 175 2.12 -1.04 1.21
C PHE A 175 1.88 -0.06 2.35
N ALA A 176 0.79 -0.21 3.10
CA ALA A 176 0.50 0.65 4.25
C ALA A 176 1.53 0.47 5.37
N GLN A 177 2.00 -0.77 5.59
CA GLN A 177 3.06 -1.07 6.56
C GLN A 177 4.43 -0.50 6.14
N HIS A 178 4.69 -0.42 4.83
CA HIS A 178 6.00 0.01 4.31
C HIS A 178 6.06 1.49 3.89
N ALA A 179 4.94 2.19 3.77
CA ALA A 179 4.88 3.59 3.41
C ALA A 179 5.40 4.49 4.56
N LYS A 180 6.60 5.07 4.39
CA LYS A 180 7.17 5.99 5.39
C LYS A 180 6.97 7.44 4.99
N SER A 181 7.21 7.75 3.72
CA SER A 181 7.13 9.11 3.22
C SER A 181 5.70 9.66 3.26
N LYS A 182 5.55 10.98 3.39
CA LYS A 182 4.23 11.64 3.34
C LYS A 182 3.53 11.33 2.02
N GLU A 183 4.28 11.28 0.93
CA GLU A 183 3.73 10.96 -0.39
C GLU A 183 3.27 9.50 -0.49
N GLY A 184 4.12 8.56 -0.08
CA GLY A 184 3.81 7.13 -0.07
C GLY A 184 2.56 6.85 0.78
N LYS A 185 2.48 7.43 1.98
CA LYS A 185 1.30 7.31 2.85
C LYS A 185 0.04 7.84 2.18
N ALA A 186 0.10 9.04 1.57
CA ALA A 186 -1.05 9.62 0.87
C ALA A 186 -1.50 8.78 -0.34
N GLN A 187 -0.56 8.22 -1.11
CA GLN A 187 -0.86 7.35 -2.25
C GLN A 187 -1.52 6.04 -1.83
N VAL A 188 -0.98 5.38 -0.79
CA VAL A 188 -1.54 4.13 -0.27
C VAL A 188 -2.92 4.35 0.33
N GLU A 189 -3.10 5.42 1.11
CA GLU A 189 -4.39 5.75 1.69
C GLU A 189 -5.43 6.05 0.60
N LEU A 190 -5.05 6.80 -0.44
CA LEU A 190 -5.91 7.04 -1.60
C LEU A 190 -6.31 5.72 -2.28
N ALA A 191 -5.37 4.80 -2.44
CA ALA A 191 -5.61 3.49 -3.05
C ALA A 191 -6.54 2.61 -2.19
N GLN A 192 -6.32 2.56 -0.88
CA GLN A 192 -7.21 1.87 0.07
C GLN A 192 -8.63 2.40 0.02
N ILE A 193 -8.81 3.73 0.07
CA ILE A 193 -10.14 4.34 -0.03
C ILE A 193 -10.78 4.03 -1.38
N ALA A 194 -10.03 4.12 -2.48
CA ALA A 194 -10.54 3.82 -3.82
C ALA A 194 -11.00 2.35 -3.95
N TYR A 195 -10.28 1.42 -3.34
CA TYR A 195 -10.62 -0.01 -3.30
C TYR A 195 -11.86 -0.30 -2.43
N LEU A 196 -11.96 0.35 -1.26
CA LEU A 196 -13.04 0.15 -0.29
C LEU A 196 -14.36 0.81 -0.72
N LEU A 197 -14.32 2.01 -1.31
CA LEU A 197 -15.50 2.79 -1.66
C LEU A 197 -16.59 2.01 -2.44
N PRO A 198 -16.29 1.25 -3.51
CA PRO A 198 -17.30 0.43 -4.18
C PRO A 198 -17.82 -0.73 -3.32
N ARG A 199 -17.03 -1.21 -2.36
CA ARG A 199 -17.33 -2.36 -1.49
C ARG A 199 -18.22 -1.99 -0.29
N LEU A 200 -18.18 -0.74 0.18
CA LEU A 200 -19.05 -0.19 1.24
C LEU A 200 -20.56 -0.22 0.92
N ARG A 201 -20.95 -0.37 -0.34
CA ARG A 201 -22.33 -0.19 -0.83
C ARG A 201 -23.40 -1.09 -0.19
N GLY A 202 -23.05 -2.24 0.38
CA GLY A 202 -24.01 -3.22 0.90
C GLY A 202 -24.22 -3.21 2.40
N TRP A 203 -23.40 -2.50 3.17
CA TRP A 203 -23.61 -2.33 4.60
C TRP A 203 -24.76 -1.34 4.90
N GLY A 204 -25.00 -0.40 3.98
CA GLY A 204 -26.10 0.56 4.08
C GLY A 204 -27.50 -0.04 3.93
N ASP A 205 -27.64 -1.16 3.22
CA ASP A 205 -28.95 -1.81 2.99
C ASP A 205 -29.48 -2.51 4.25
N SER A 206 -28.60 -3.03 5.12
CA SER A 206 -28.98 -3.58 6.43
C SER A 206 -29.35 -2.47 7.43
N LEU A 207 -28.64 -1.34 7.42
CA LEU A 207 -28.93 -0.20 8.31
C LEU A 207 -30.19 0.57 7.90
N SER A 208 -30.42 0.71 6.59
CA SER A 208 -31.63 1.30 5.99
C SER A 208 -32.89 0.49 6.30
N ARG A 209 -32.82 -0.85 6.21
CA ARG A 209 -33.96 -1.72 6.53
C ARG A 209 -34.31 -1.73 8.01
N GLN A 210 -33.33 -1.60 8.91
CA GLN A 210 -33.58 -1.56 10.36
C GLN A 210 -34.23 -0.25 10.81
N VAL A 211 -34.02 0.85 10.08
CA VAL A 211 -34.68 2.14 10.36
C VAL A 211 -36.07 2.24 9.70
N GLY A 212 -36.32 1.51 8.60
CA GLY A 212 -37.62 1.48 7.91
C GLY A 212 -38.62 0.42 8.37
N GLY A 213 -38.25 -0.45 9.33
CA GLY A 213 -38.97 -1.68 9.69
C GLY A 213 -39.92 -1.61 10.89
N ARG A 214 -40.45 -0.45 11.26
CA ARG A 214 -41.56 -0.34 12.23
C ARG A 214 -42.72 0.48 11.68
N ALA A 215 -43.57 -0.17 10.90
CA ALA A 215 -44.93 0.30 10.63
C ALA A 215 -45.87 -0.89 10.32
N ALA A 216 -45.97 -1.83 11.26
CA ALA A 216 -47.19 -2.61 11.42
C ALA A 216 -47.99 -1.95 12.55
N GLY A 217 -48.85 -0.99 12.19
CA GLY A 217 -49.82 -0.37 13.09
C GLY A 217 -49.57 1.10 13.43
N GLY A 218 -50.09 1.99 12.58
CA GLY A 218 -50.56 3.32 12.96
C GLY A 218 -49.49 4.42 13.14
N ALA A 219 -49.72 5.56 12.48
CA ALA A 219 -48.96 6.81 12.55
C ALA A 219 -47.62 6.85 11.79
N GLY A 220 -47.70 6.79 10.46
CA GLY A 220 -46.62 7.25 9.58
C GLY A 220 -46.52 8.77 9.56
N ILE A 221 -45.86 9.35 10.57
CA ILE A 221 -45.43 10.75 10.58
C ILE A 221 -43.92 10.78 10.90
N GLY A 222 -43.11 11.23 9.95
CA GLY A 222 -41.70 11.58 10.14
C GLY A 222 -40.81 11.10 9.01
N GLY A 223 -40.26 11.92 8.11
CA GLY A 223 -40.38 13.35 7.91
C GLY A 223 -39.91 13.64 6.48
N ARG A 224 -40.73 14.34 5.70
CA ARG A 224 -40.33 14.96 4.44
C ARG A 224 -39.48 16.18 4.78
N GLY A 225 -38.16 15.99 4.87
CA GLY A 225 -37.16 17.04 4.78
C GLY A 225 -36.08 16.60 3.79
N PRO A 226 -35.30 17.51 3.18
CA PRO A 226 -34.13 17.14 2.39
C PRO A 226 -33.02 16.65 3.34
N GLY A 227 -33.24 15.50 3.97
CA GLY A 227 -32.31 14.85 4.88
C GLY A 227 -31.41 13.95 4.06
N GLU A 228 -30.20 14.43 3.76
CA GLU A 228 -29.10 13.60 3.25
C GLU A 228 -29.01 12.35 4.13
N THR A 229 -29.13 11.16 3.53
CA THR A 229 -29.05 9.92 4.31
C THR A 229 -27.67 9.81 4.95
N LYS A 230 -27.53 9.22 6.15
CA LYS A 230 -26.21 9.04 6.79
C LYS A 230 -25.16 8.44 5.82
N ILE A 231 -25.60 7.49 5.00
CA ILE A 231 -24.80 6.84 3.94
C ILE A 231 -24.29 7.84 2.90
N GLU A 232 -25.13 8.80 2.52
CA GLU A 232 -24.79 9.81 1.52
C GLU A 232 -23.80 10.84 2.09
N THR A 233 -24.03 11.29 3.33
CA THR A 233 -23.11 12.16 4.07
C THR A 233 -21.73 11.51 4.24
N ASP A 234 -21.67 10.23 4.59
CA ASP A 234 -20.41 9.50 4.75
C ASP A 234 -19.69 9.31 3.40
N ARG A 235 -20.44 9.02 2.33
CA ARG A 235 -19.86 8.99 0.97
C ARG A 235 -19.30 10.33 0.55
N ARG A 236 -19.98 11.43 0.87
CA ARG A 236 -19.50 12.78 0.58
C ARG A 236 -18.19 13.05 1.30
N ARG A 237 -18.12 12.77 2.61
CA ARG A 237 -16.88 12.88 3.41
C ARG A 237 -15.73 12.06 2.82
N ILE A 238 -15.99 10.82 2.42
CA ILE A 238 -14.96 9.96 1.80
C ILE A 238 -14.47 10.56 0.48
N ARG A 239 -15.37 11.08 -0.37
CA ARG A 239 -14.99 11.73 -1.63
C ARG A 239 -14.21 13.01 -1.41
N ASP A 240 -14.59 13.82 -0.42
CA ASP A 240 -13.87 15.05 -0.07
C ASP A 240 -12.45 14.72 0.42
N LYS A 241 -12.30 13.65 1.22
CA LYS A 241 -10.99 13.13 1.63
C LYS A 241 -10.15 12.66 0.45
N MET A 242 -10.73 11.92 -0.50
CA MET A 242 -10.03 11.53 -1.73
C MET A 242 -9.59 12.75 -2.56
N ALA A 243 -10.44 13.78 -2.66
CA ALA A 243 -10.11 14.99 -3.38
C ALA A 243 -8.94 15.75 -2.71
N LYS A 244 -8.92 15.80 -1.38
CA LYS A 244 -7.81 16.36 -0.61
C LYS A 244 -6.50 15.60 -0.86
N LEU A 245 -6.50 14.27 -0.69
CA LEU A 245 -5.31 13.44 -0.94
C LEU A 245 -4.77 13.60 -2.36
N ARG A 246 -5.64 13.66 -3.37
CA ARG A 246 -5.24 13.91 -4.76
C ARG A 246 -4.54 15.26 -4.96
N ARG A 247 -4.98 16.32 -4.25
CA ARG A 247 -4.34 17.64 -4.32
C ARG A 247 -2.96 17.61 -3.66
N GLU A 248 -2.85 17.01 -2.47
CA GLU A 248 -1.57 16.87 -1.77
C GLU A 248 -0.55 16.09 -2.60
N ILE A 249 -0.96 14.99 -3.24
CA ILE A 249 -0.10 14.22 -4.15
C ILE A 249 0.33 15.06 -5.37
N ALA A 250 -0.57 15.88 -5.92
CA ALA A 250 -0.25 16.74 -7.05
C ALA A 250 0.76 17.85 -6.66
N GLU A 251 0.64 18.42 -5.47
CA GLU A 251 1.59 19.41 -4.94
C GLU A 251 2.98 18.80 -4.72
N MET A 252 3.05 17.60 -4.15
CA MET A 252 4.30 16.86 -3.96
C MET A 252 4.99 16.53 -5.30
N LYS A 253 4.21 16.31 -6.36
CA LYS A 253 4.75 16.08 -7.70
C LYS A 253 5.55 17.28 -8.23
N THR A 254 5.08 18.50 -7.98
CA THR A 254 5.77 19.73 -8.44
C THR A 254 7.18 19.81 -7.88
N SER A 255 7.37 19.53 -6.59
CA SER A 255 8.70 19.53 -5.96
C SER A 255 9.65 18.51 -6.61
N ARG A 256 9.16 17.31 -6.91
CA ARG A 256 9.97 16.28 -7.60
C ARG A 256 10.34 16.67 -9.03
N ASP A 257 9.43 17.30 -9.75
CA ASP A 257 9.68 17.76 -11.12
C ASP A 257 10.75 18.86 -11.13
N THR A 258 10.78 19.76 -10.14
CA THR A 258 11.85 20.75 -9.97
C THR A 258 13.21 20.08 -9.75
N LYS A 259 13.31 19.14 -8.79
CA LYS A 259 14.57 18.38 -8.54
C LYS A 259 15.04 17.63 -9.80
N ARG A 260 14.11 17.13 -10.61
CA ARG A 260 14.43 16.45 -11.88
C ARG A 260 14.94 17.43 -12.94
N GLN A 261 14.41 18.65 -13.00
CA GLN A 261 14.88 19.69 -13.91
C GLN A 261 16.29 20.15 -13.56
N GLU A 262 16.62 20.30 -12.29
CA GLU A 262 17.98 20.65 -11.85
C GLU A 262 18.99 19.58 -12.28
N ARG A 263 18.71 18.29 -12.06
CA ARG A 263 19.59 17.20 -12.54
C ARG A 263 19.83 17.25 -14.05
N ARG A 264 18.80 17.60 -14.83
CA ARG A 264 18.94 17.80 -16.28
C ARG A 264 19.79 19.03 -16.61
N ARG A 265 19.62 20.13 -15.88
CA ARG A 265 20.42 21.36 -16.05
C ARG A 265 21.91 21.10 -15.81
N PHE A 266 22.23 20.26 -14.83
CA PHE A 266 23.62 19.88 -14.48
C PHE A 266 24.12 18.61 -15.19
N ASN A 267 23.41 18.10 -16.20
CA ASN A 267 23.79 16.89 -16.95
C ASN A 267 24.07 15.66 -16.08
N ILE A 268 23.39 15.53 -14.93
CA ILE A 268 23.55 14.39 -14.02
C ILE A 268 22.78 13.19 -14.60
N PRO A 269 23.46 12.10 -15.02
CA PRO A 269 22.78 10.93 -15.54
C PRO A 269 21.93 10.26 -14.46
N SER A 270 20.77 9.72 -14.85
CA SER A 270 19.84 9.06 -13.93
C SER A 270 19.49 7.67 -14.44
N VAL A 271 19.71 6.66 -13.61
CA VAL A 271 19.42 5.24 -13.92
C VAL A 271 18.30 4.76 -13.00
N ALA A 272 17.38 3.95 -13.54
CA ALA A 272 16.32 3.31 -12.77
C ALA A 272 16.47 1.79 -12.80
N ILE A 273 16.39 1.14 -11.64
CA ILE A 273 16.44 -0.31 -11.50
C ILE A 273 15.00 -0.85 -11.45
N ALA A 274 14.63 -1.68 -12.43
CA ALA A 274 13.31 -2.31 -12.51
C ALA A 274 13.41 -3.83 -12.45
N GLY A 275 12.35 -4.50 -12.00
CA GLY A 275 12.30 -5.95 -11.82
C GLY A 275 11.24 -6.36 -10.80
N TYR A 276 10.98 -7.65 -10.68
CA TYR A 276 10.03 -8.21 -9.70
C TYR A 276 10.44 -7.91 -8.25
N THR A 277 9.47 -7.96 -7.34
CA THR A 277 9.75 -7.92 -5.89
C THR A 277 10.67 -9.06 -5.51
N ASN A 278 11.64 -8.79 -4.64
CA ASN A 278 12.66 -9.77 -4.22
C ASN A 278 13.61 -10.27 -5.34
N ALA A 279 13.65 -9.62 -6.51
CA ALA A 279 14.62 -9.93 -7.57
C ALA A 279 16.05 -9.39 -7.29
N GLY A 280 16.35 -8.95 -6.06
CA GLY A 280 17.64 -8.37 -5.69
C GLY A 280 17.85 -6.91 -6.09
N LYS A 281 16.78 -6.15 -6.40
CA LYS A 281 16.87 -4.72 -6.77
C LYS A 281 17.62 -3.88 -5.72
N SER A 282 17.24 -4.03 -4.45
CA SER A 282 17.88 -3.30 -3.34
C SER A 282 19.32 -3.78 -3.09
N SER A 283 19.59 -5.07 -3.29
CA SER A 283 20.95 -5.63 -3.22
C SER A 283 21.86 -5.04 -4.28
N LEU A 284 21.37 -4.90 -5.51
CA LEU A 284 22.11 -4.27 -6.61
C LEU A 284 22.36 -2.78 -6.32
N LEU A 285 21.34 -2.06 -5.84
CA LEU A 285 21.48 -0.65 -5.46
C LEU A 285 22.59 -0.47 -4.40
N ASN A 286 22.60 -1.32 -3.37
CA ASN A 286 23.66 -1.28 -2.35
C ASN A 286 25.04 -1.61 -2.88
N ALA A 287 25.15 -2.62 -3.75
CA ALA A 287 26.42 -2.98 -4.35
C ALA A 287 27.01 -1.84 -5.19
N LEU A 288 26.15 -1.03 -5.83
CA LEU A 288 26.56 0.10 -6.67
C LEU A 288 26.81 1.40 -5.89
N THR A 289 26.17 1.58 -4.73
CA THR A 289 26.14 2.88 -4.05
C THR A 289 26.62 2.85 -2.60
N GLY A 290 26.83 1.68 -1.99
CA GLY A 290 27.18 1.56 -0.58
C GLY A 290 26.07 2.02 0.39
N ALA A 291 24.89 2.36 -0.13
CA ALA A 291 23.85 3.14 0.53
C ALA A 291 23.14 2.51 1.75
N GLY A 292 23.53 1.31 2.17
CA GLY A 292 22.96 0.63 3.34
C GLY A 292 21.44 0.41 3.25
N VAL A 293 20.84 0.39 2.06
CA VAL A 293 19.41 0.17 1.87
C VAL A 293 19.06 -1.20 2.41
N LEU A 294 18.02 -1.30 3.22
CA LEU A 294 17.70 -2.59 3.84
C LEU A 294 17.34 -3.64 2.77
N VAL A 295 18.00 -4.79 2.85
CA VAL A 295 17.71 -5.97 2.01
C VAL A 295 17.05 -7.00 2.90
N GLU A 296 15.75 -7.19 2.71
CA GLU A 296 14.97 -8.22 3.40
C GLU A 296 14.37 -9.17 2.38
N ASN A 297 14.24 -10.44 2.77
CA ASN A 297 13.52 -11.45 2.00
C ASN A 297 12.01 -11.28 2.21
N ALA A 298 11.48 -10.10 1.85
CA ALA A 298 10.09 -9.71 2.02
C ALA A 298 9.59 -8.99 0.75
N LEU A 299 8.36 -9.26 0.34
CA LEU A 299 7.77 -8.65 -0.85
C LEU A 299 7.37 -7.20 -0.54
N PHE A 300 7.67 -6.27 -1.45
CA PHE A 300 7.37 -4.85 -1.29
C PHE A 300 8.00 -4.17 -0.05
N ALA A 301 9.15 -4.68 0.42
CA ALA A 301 9.91 -4.13 1.56
C ALA A 301 10.28 -2.63 1.44
N THR A 302 10.30 -2.09 0.22
CA THR A 302 10.57 -0.69 -0.08
C THR A 302 9.54 -0.15 -1.07
N LEU A 303 8.61 0.69 -0.60
CA LEU A 303 7.66 1.39 -1.45
C LEU A 303 8.19 2.76 -1.91
N ASP A 304 8.85 3.48 -1.00
CA ASP A 304 9.35 4.82 -1.28
C ASP A 304 10.61 4.77 -2.17
N PRO A 305 10.71 5.63 -3.21
CA PRO A 305 11.86 5.63 -4.10
C PRO A 305 13.12 6.04 -3.34
N THR A 306 14.10 5.16 -3.29
CA THR A 306 15.41 5.48 -2.74
C THR A 306 16.32 6.00 -3.85
N VAL A 307 16.71 7.26 -3.77
CA VAL A 307 17.67 7.88 -4.70
C VAL A 307 19.03 7.94 -4.01
N ARG A 308 20.07 7.49 -4.72
CA ARG A 308 21.46 7.50 -4.23
C ARG A 308 22.39 7.94 -5.34
N LYS A 309 23.42 8.68 -4.97
CA LYS A 309 24.50 9.08 -5.85
C LYS A 309 25.58 8.00 -5.81
N SER A 310 26.24 7.80 -6.94
CA SER A 310 27.44 6.99 -7.05
C SER A 310 28.28 7.57 -8.17
N GLU A 311 29.59 7.54 -7.99
CA GLU A 311 30.56 8.03 -8.97
C GLU A 311 31.13 6.85 -9.73
N THR A 312 31.20 6.98 -11.06
CA THR A 312 31.79 5.94 -11.89
C THR A 312 33.28 6.22 -12.08
N ALA A 313 34.04 5.22 -12.54
CA ALA A 313 35.46 5.40 -12.83
C ALA A 313 35.73 6.47 -13.92
N GLU A 314 34.72 6.83 -14.70
CA GLU A 314 34.79 7.87 -15.74
C GLU A 314 34.28 9.25 -15.27
N GLY A 315 33.86 9.36 -13.99
CA GLY A 315 33.15 10.53 -13.45
C GLY A 315 31.64 10.33 -13.54
#